data_AF-A0A2U1JER4-F1
#
_entry.id   AF-A0A2U1JER4-F1
#
_cell.length_a   1.000
_cell.length_b   1.000
_cell.length_c   1.000
_cell.angle_alpha   90.00
_cell.angle_beta   90.00
_cell.angle_gamma   90.00
#
_symmetry.space_group_name_H-M   'P 1'
#
loop_
_entity.id
_entity.type
_entity.pdbx_description
1 polymer ?
#
loop_
_entity_poly.entity_id
_entity_poly.type
_entity_poly.pdbx_seq_one_letter_code
_entity_poly.pdbx_strand_id
1 'polypeptide(L)'
;MQILKQQANRCIGTSSKAQFTVGKIDAGMAVLLTNENQLIEFPSILLPPGVKSGSVVLINVANDNEEELRRKNSFEMLQDAIFREFGSNEPKDPVIKVRSVTQTSAVIEWETLEISKSKLLGLILYKNGHRLPIPLPTTLEVANKNNYCKVSGLDLDHEYEFYLEMCTSSGEYKSNSVSLKTHTLDNLTGICVSFGLFEEPRNTNNEDSYSDENQNNPEIDQLKSVIERIGARWCPDINIDVTHFICKIPSGDKYELADAYNIPVVKPEWLLACEADRKLQPAISYYISK
;
A
#
# COMPACT_ATOMS: atom_id res chain seq x y z
N MET A 1 -1.29 -24.32 59.57
CA MET A 1 -2.50 -24.72 58.82
C MET A 1 -3.79 -24.23 59.53
N GLN A 2 -3.84 -22.96 59.94
CA GLN A 2 -4.99 -22.43 60.71
C GLN A 2 -5.31 -20.93 60.44
N ILE A 3 -4.63 -20.28 59.48
CA ILE A 3 -4.83 -18.85 59.18
C ILE A 3 -5.67 -18.64 57.90
N LEU A 4 -5.88 -19.69 57.08
CA LEU A 4 -6.64 -19.62 55.82
C LEU A 4 -8.14 -19.92 55.94
N LYS A 5 -8.67 -20.16 57.15
CA LYS A 5 -10.11 -20.45 57.35
C LYS A 5 -10.94 -19.28 57.91
N GLN A 6 -10.33 -18.12 58.16
CA GLN A 6 -11.04 -16.97 58.76
C GLN A 6 -11.41 -15.84 57.78
N GLN A 7 -11.08 -15.97 56.48
CA GLN A 7 -11.44 -14.97 55.46
C GLN A 7 -12.58 -15.41 54.51
N ALA A 8 -13.17 -16.59 54.71
CA ALA A 8 -14.25 -17.09 53.84
C ALA A 8 -15.67 -16.63 54.23
N ASN A 9 -15.83 -15.77 55.24
CA ASN A 9 -17.16 -15.39 55.78
C ASN A 9 -17.51 -13.90 55.65
N ARG A 10 -16.96 -13.19 54.65
CA ARG A 10 -17.26 -11.77 54.42
C ARG A 10 -17.65 -11.45 52.97
N CYS A 11 -18.57 -12.22 52.40
CA CYS A 11 -19.29 -11.84 51.19
C CYS A 11 -20.80 -12.06 51.39
N ILE A 12 -21.38 -11.39 52.40
CA ILE A 12 -22.83 -11.20 52.46
C ILE A 12 -23.06 -9.85 51.82
N GLY A 13 -23.61 -9.83 50.61
CA GLY A 13 -23.99 -8.59 49.92
C GLY A 13 -24.87 -7.76 50.85
N THR A 14 -24.48 -6.52 51.11
CA THR A 14 -25.25 -5.59 51.92
C THR A 14 -26.47 -5.16 51.12
N SER A 15 -27.57 -5.88 51.24
CA SER A 15 -28.87 -5.47 50.72
C SER A 15 -29.47 -4.44 51.66
N SER A 16 -29.64 -3.20 51.18
CA SER A 16 -30.37 -2.16 51.89
C SER A 16 -31.80 -2.09 51.35
N LYS A 17 -32.78 -2.34 52.22
CA LYS A 17 -34.20 -2.15 51.91
C LYS A 17 -34.63 -0.80 52.45
N ALA A 18 -35.13 0.06 51.57
CA ALA A 18 -35.66 1.37 51.95
C ALA A 18 -37.08 1.53 51.43
N GLN A 19 -37.95 2.07 52.28
CA GLN A 19 -39.35 2.33 51.98
C GLN A 19 -39.50 3.80 51.58
N PHE A 20 -40.22 4.03 50.49
CA PHE A 20 -40.47 5.36 49.95
C PHE A 20 -41.96 5.59 49.74
N THR A 21 -42.41 6.81 49.95
CA THR A 21 -43.74 7.27 49.59
C THR A 21 -43.67 8.06 48.30
N VAL A 22 -44.50 7.70 47.33
CA VAL A 22 -44.60 8.42 46.05
C VAL A 22 -45.35 9.72 46.29
N GLY A 23 -44.65 10.84 46.15
CA GLY A 23 -45.23 12.18 46.22
C GLY A 23 -45.94 12.53 44.92
N LYS A 24 -45.25 13.25 44.03
CA LYS A 24 -45.76 13.62 42.70
C LYS A 24 -45.29 12.59 41.65
N ILE A 25 -46.17 12.26 40.70
CA ILE A 25 -45.83 11.43 39.54
C ILE A 25 -46.24 12.15 38.26
N ASP A 26 -45.29 12.33 37.37
CA ASP A 26 -45.49 12.88 36.03
C ASP A 26 -45.10 11.82 34.97
N ALA A 27 -45.35 12.12 33.70
CA ALA A 27 -45.14 11.17 32.59
C ALA A 27 -43.66 10.72 32.41
N GLY A 28 -42.69 11.41 33.00
CA GLY A 28 -41.27 11.03 32.92
C GLY A 28 -40.60 10.77 34.27
N MET A 29 -40.95 11.54 35.31
CA MET A 29 -40.30 11.48 36.62
C MET A 29 -41.33 11.34 37.73
N ALA A 30 -40.93 10.68 38.82
CA ALA A 30 -41.66 10.58 40.06
C ALA A 30 -40.79 11.10 41.22
N VAL A 31 -41.43 11.70 42.20
CA VAL A 31 -40.79 12.17 43.44
C VAL A 31 -41.03 11.14 44.53
N LEU A 32 -39.97 10.54 45.05
CA LEU A 32 -39.99 9.59 46.15
C LEU A 32 -39.54 10.27 47.44
N LEU A 33 -40.31 10.10 48.51
CA LEU A 33 -40.04 10.69 49.82
C LEU A 33 -39.71 9.58 50.82
N THR A 34 -38.60 9.72 51.54
CA THR A 34 -38.26 8.85 52.68
C THR A 34 -38.95 9.32 53.96
N ASN A 35 -38.95 8.47 54.99
CA ASN A 35 -39.40 8.84 56.35
C ASN A 35 -38.49 9.88 57.01
N GLU A 36 -37.31 10.12 56.45
CA GLU A 36 -36.31 11.08 56.94
C GLU A 36 -36.38 12.41 56.15
N ASN A 37 -37.48 12.66 55.44
CA ASN A 37 -37.71 13.84 54.59
C ASN A 37 -36.70 14.03 53.45
N GLN A 38 -36.01 12.95 53.05
CA GLN A 38 -35.18 12.98 51.85
C GLN A 38 -36.06 12.84 50.61
N LEU A 39 -35.75 13.62 49.59
CA LEU A 39 -36.42 13.62 48.30
C LEU A 39 -35.51 12.98 47.26
N ILE A 40 -36.04 12.00 46.52
CA ILE A 40 -35.35 11.33 45.41
C ILE A 40 -36.19 11.50 44.14
N GLU A 41 -35.57 12.02 43.08
CA GLU A 41 -36.15 12.00 41.75
C GLU A 41 -35.87 10.64 41.10
N PHE A 42 -36.94 9.94 40.70
CA PHE A 42 -36.85 8.57 40.18
C PHE A 42 -37.62 8.48 38.85
N PRO A 43 -37.03 7.91 37.78
CA PRO A 43 -37.71 7.74 36.51
C PRO A 43 -39.01 6.95 36.67
N SER A 44 -40.15 7.51 36.23
CA SER A 44 -41.46 6.90 36.48
C SER A 44 -41.65 5.56 35.74
N ILE A 45 -40.88 5.33 34.66
CA ILE A 45 -40.85 4.06 33.90
C ILE A 45 -40.29 2.87 34.70
N LEU A 46 -39.45 3.12 35.70
CA LEU A 46 -38.86 2.07 36.54
C LEU A 46 -39.75 1.70 37.73
N LEU A 47 -40.88 2.40 37.94
CA LEU A 47 -41.85 2.06 38.97
C LEU A 47 -42.80 0.95 38.49
N PRO A 48 -43.31 0.10 39.40
CA PRO A 48 -44.30 -0.91 39.05
C PRO A 48 -45.58 -0.31 38.42
N PRO A 49 -46.26 -1.04 37.53
CA PRO A 49 -47.52 -0.59 36.96
C PRO A 49 -48.58 -0.45 38.05
N GLY A 50 -49.37 0.63 37.99
CA GLY A 50 -50.47 0.89 38.93
C GLY A 50 -50.12 1.75 40.15
N VAL A 51 -48.86 2.19 40.27
CA VAL A 51 -48.43 3.14 41.30
C VAL A 51 -49.03 4.53 41.07
N LYS A 52 -49.59 5.15 42.11
CA LYS A 52 -50.19 6.50 42.09
C LYS A 52 -49.53 7.40 43.14
N SER A 53 -49.78 8.70 43.08
CA SER A 53 -49.46 9.63 44.18
C SER A 53 -50.03 9.10 45.50
N GLY A 54 -49.22 9.12 46.56
CA GLY A 54 -49.52 8.56 47.88
C GLY A 54 -49.23 7.07 48.05
N SER A 55 -48.84 6.35 46.98
CA SER A 55 -48.48 4.93 47.08
C SER A 55 -47.15 4.74 47.82
N VAL A 56 -47.03 3.67 48.58
CA VAL A 56 -45.79 3.29 49.27
C VAL A 56 -45.10 2.19 48.47
N VAL A 57 -43.82 2.40 48.13
CA VAL A 57 -42.99 1.45 47.37
C VAL A 57 -41.78 1.04 48.21
N LEU A 58 -41.40 -0.23 48.10
CA LEU A 58 -40.19 -0.76 48.70
C LEU A 58 -39.13 -0.91 47.60
N ILE A 59 -38.01 -0.21 47.75
CA ILE A 59 -36.86 -0.35 46.85
C ILE A 59 -35.81 -1.18 47.57
N ASN A 60 -35.44 -2.30 46.93
CA ASN A 60 -34.34 -3.13 47.37
C ASN A 60 -33.12 -2.83 46.52
N VAL A 61 -32.05 -2.33 47.14
CA VAL A 61 -30.78 -2.09 46.48
C VAL A 61 -29.78 -3.12 46.98
N ALA A 62 -29.19 -3.85 46.05
CA ALA A 62 -28.16 -4.84 46.32
C ALA A 62 -27.09 -4.76 45.23
N ASN A 63 -25.85 -5.05 45.61
CA ASN A 63 -24.75 -5.15 44.65
C ASN A 63 -24.90 -6.45 43.86
N ASP A 64 -24.91 -6.32 42.54
CA ASP A 64 -24.92 -7.45 41.62
C ASP A 64 -23.48 -7.77 41.19
N ASN A 65 -22.78 -8.53 42.05
CA ASN A 65 -21.39 -8.90 41.81
C ASN A 65 -21.23 -9.80 40.56
N GLU A 66 -22.29 -10.53 40.16
CA GLU A 66 -22.25 -11.39 38.97
C GLU A 66 -22.25 -10.53 37.70
N GLU A 67 -23.14 -9.54 37.61
CA GLU A 67 -23.16 -8.61 36.48
C GLU A 67 -21.92 -7.70 36.46
N GLU A 68 -21.38 -7.31 37.61
CA GLU A 68 -20.09 -6.59 37.68
C GLU A 68 -18.96 -7.42 37.08
N LEU A 69 -18.84 -8.70 37.47
CA LEU A 69 -17.84 -9.61 36.93
C LEU A 69 -18.04 -9.83 35.42
N ARG A 70 -19.29 -10.01 34.97
CA ARG A 70 -19.62 -10.18 33.55
C ARG A 70 -19.23 -8.95 32.73
N ARG A 71 -19.57 -7.75 33.19
CA ARG A 71 -19.18 -6.49 32.53
C ARG A 71 -17.67 -6.31 32.49
N LYS A 72 -16.97 -6.63 33.58
CA LYS A 72 -15.50 -6.58 33.62
C LYS A 72 -14.88 -7.51 32.58
N ASN A 73 -15.32 -8.75 32.51
CA ASN A 73 -14.84 -9.71 31.51
C ASN A 73 -15.13 -9.23 30.08
N SER A 74 -16.33 -8.73 29.81
CA SER A 74 -16.66 -8.18 28.48
C SER A 74 -15.81 -6.97 28.12
N PHE A 75 -15.51 -6.10 29.09
CA PHE A 75 -14.62 -4.96 28.89
C PHE A 75 -13.19 -5.41 28.55
N GLU A 76 -12.64 -6.35 29.32
CA GLU A 76 -11.30 -6.90 29.09
C GLU A 76 -11.21 -7.59 27.71
N MET A 77 -12.22 -8.39 27.34
CA MET A 77 -12.30 -9.02 26.02
C MET A 77 -12.32 -7.99 24.88
N LEU A 78 -13.02 -6.86 25.05
CA LEU A 78 -13.04 -5.80 24.06
C LEU A 78 -11.68 -5.09 23.96
N GLN A 79 -11.04 -4.79 25.09
CA GLN A 79 -9.70 -4.20 25.10
C GLN A 79 -8.68 -5.11 24.40
N ASP A 80 -8.71 -6.40 24.69
CA ASP A 80 -7.87 -7.40 24.03
C ASP A 80 -8.12 -7.46 22.53
N ALA A 81 -9.39 -7.38 22.09
CA ALA A 81 -9.74 -7.38 20.68
C ALA A 81 -9.19 -6.13 19.96
N ILE A 82 -9.33 -4.95 20.57
CA ILE A 82 -8.79 -3.69 20.03
C ILE A 82 -7.27 -3.74 19.95
N PHE A 83 -6.61 -4.19 21.02
CA PHE A 83 -5.16 -4.34 21.05
C PHE A 83 -4.69 -5.32 19.96
N ARG A 84 -5.39 -6.45 19.81
CA ARG A 84 -5.07 -7.43 18.76
C ARG A 84 -5.16 -6.84 17.36
N GLU A 85 -6.24 -6.14 17.06
CA GLU A 85 -6.51 -5.59 15.74
C GLU A 85 -5.58 -4.42 15.36
N PHE A 86 -5.27 -3.52 16.30
CA PHE A 86 -4.58 -2.26 16.00
C PHE A 86 -3.18 -2.13 16.62
N GLY A 87 -2.86 -2.90 17.65
CA GLY A 87 -1.61 -2.80 18.41
C GLY A 87 -0.61 -3.94 18.22
N SER A 88 -0.99 -5.03 17.53
CA SER A 88 -0.10 -6.21 17.42
C SER A 88 0.91 -6.14 16.29
N ASN A 89 0.55 -5.46 15.20
CA ASN A 89 1.32 -5.49 13.95
C ASN A 89 1.78 -4.09 13.60
N GLU A 90 3.09 -3.89 13.67
CA GLU A 90 3.74 -2.67 13.21
C GLU A 90 3.99 -2.75 11.69
N PRO A 91 3.94 -1.60 10.98
CA PRO A 91 4.41 -1.51 9.61
C PRO A 91 5.83 -2.04 9.47
N LYS A 92 6.09 -2.78 8.40
CA LYS A 92 7.45 -3.21 8.06
C LYS A 92 8.18 -2.11 7.34
N ASP A 93 9.50 -2.06 7.55
CA ASP A 93 10.37 -1.21 6.75
C ASP A 93 10.27 -1.58 5.26
N PRO A 94 10.19 -0.59 4.35
CA PRO A 94 10.16 -0.86 2.92
C PRO A 94 11.50 -1.48 2.48
N VAL A 95 11.47 -2.40 1.52
CA VAL A 95 12.69 -2.98 0.94
C VAL A 95 12.79 -2.57 -0.52
N ILE A 96 13.92 -2.00 -0.92
CA ILE A 96 14.19 -1.60 -2.30
C ILE A 96 15.30 -2.44 -2.93
N LYS A 97 15.23 -2.58 -4.26
CA LYS A 97 16.24 -3.21 -5.10
C LYS A 97 16.41 -2.44 -6.41
N VAL A 98 17.55 -2.63 -7.03
CA VAL A 98 17.84 -2.07 -8.35
C VAL A 98 17.28 -3.01 -9.40
N ARG A 99 16.32 -2.52 -10.19
CA ARG A 99 15.67 -3.30 -11.25
C ARG A 99 16.48 -3.26 -12.55
N SER A 100 16.90 -2.07 -12.95
CA SER A 100 17.68 -1.87 -14.17
C SER A 100 18.52 -0.60 -14.08
N VAL A 101 19.66 -0.60 -14.78
CA VAL A 101 20.61 0.51 -14.83
C VAL A 101 21.03 0.73 -16.28
N THR A 102 21.14 1.99 -16.66
CA THR A 102 21.64 2.46 -17.96
C THR A 102 22.76 3.47 -17.72
N GLN A 103 23.20 4.14 -18.77
CA GLN A 103 24.24 5.15 -18.72
C GLN A 103 23.81 6.41 -17.95
N THR A 104 22.53 6.77 -18.04
CA THR A 104 22.01 8.04 -17.50
C THR A 104 20.70 7.90 -16.73
N SER A 105 20.24 6.66 -16.50
CA SER A 105 19.05 6.39 -15.71
C SER A 105 19.12 5.05 -14.99
N ALA A 106 18.37 4.93 -13.90
CA ALA A 106 18.19 3.68 -13.17
C ALA A 106 16.71 3.53 -12.77
N VAL A 107 16.24 2.28 -12.70
CA VAL A 107 14.91 1.96 -12.18
C VAL A 107 15.09 1.29 -10.82
N ILE A 108 14.50 1.90 -9.80
CA ILE A 108 14.45 1.39 -8.43
C ILE A 108 13.06 0.79 -8.23
N GLU A 109 13.00 -0.43 -7.71
CA GLU A 109 11.75 -1.10 -7.36
C GLU A 109 11.73 -1.45 -5.88
N TRP A 110 10.54 -1.50 -5.28
CA TRP A 110 10.34 -1.92 -3.89
C TRP A 110 9.49 -3.17 -3.80
N GLU A 111 9.69 -3.93 -2.72
CA GLU A 111 8.80 -5.03 -2.35
C GLU A 111 7.42 -4.51 -1.94
N THR A 112 6.42 -5.39 -1.92
CA THR A 112 5.06 -5.06 -1.50
C THR A 112 5.09 -4.42 -0.12
N LEU A 113 4.57 -3.20 -0.01
CA LEU A 113 4.55 -2.44 1.23
C LEU A 113 3.52 -3.06 2.18
N GLU A 114 3.99 -3.47 3.36
CA GLU A 114 3.17 -4.06 4.42
C GLU A 114 3.01 -3.06 5.58
N ILE A 115 1.98 -2.22 5.50
CA ILE A 115 1.72 -1.16 6.50
C ILE A 115 0.62 -1.53 7.51
N SER A 116 0.26 -2.81 7.58
CA SER A 116 -0.76 -3.36 8.50
C SER A 116 -2.11 -2.63 8.37
N LYS A 117 -2.55 -1.91 9.42
CA LYS A 117 -3.79 -1.09 9.44
C LYS A 117 -3.53 0.40 9.25
N SER A 118 -2.28 0.78 9.02
CA SER A 118 -1.87 2.16 8.83
C SER A 118 -2.25 2.67 7.45
N LYS A 119 -2.33 3.98 7.29
CA LYS A 119 -2.52 4.62 5.99
C LYS A 119 -1.17 5.08 5.45
N LEU A 120 -0.93 4.86 4.16
CA LEU A 120 0.21 5.47 3.48
C LEU A 120 -0.06 6.97 3.34
N LEU A 121 0.87 7.79 3.81
CA LEU A 121 0.82 9.25 3.68
C LEU A 121 1.72 9.73 2.54
N GLY A 122 2.84 9.05 2.29
CA GLY A 122 3.72 9.35 1.18
C GLY A 122 4.92 8.43 1.09
N LEU A 123 5.52 8.44 -0.10
CA LEU A 123 6.80 7.80 -0.40
C LEU A 123 7.76 8.86 -0.91
N ILE A 124 9.01 8.82 -0.45
CA ILE A 124 10.05 9.78 -0.82
C ILE A 124 11.33 9.02 -1.15
N LEU A 125 11.84 9.21 -2.36
CA LEU A 125 13.13 8.64 -2.77
C LEU A 125 14.26 9.63 -2.48
N TYR A 126 15.33 9.15 -1.90
CA TYR A 126 16.56 9.90 -1.68
C TYR A 126 17.68 9.37 -2.57
N LYS A 127 18.55 10.28 -3.01
CA LYS A 127 19.77 10.01 -3.77
C LYS A 127 20.94 10.72 -3.10
N ASN A 128 21.95 9.98 -2.64
CA ASN A 128 23.13 10.50 -1.93
C ASN A 128 22.73 11.44 -0.76
N GLY A 129 21.70 11.06 0.00
CA GLY A 129 21.16 11.85 1.12
C GLY A 129 20.26 13.03 0.72
N HIS A 130 20.09 13.31 -0.57
CA HIS A 130 19.21 14.39 -1.05
C HIS A 130 17.86 13.84 -1.51
N ARG A 131 16.78 14.48 -1.06
CA ARG A 131 15.42 14.17 -1.51
C ARG A 131 15.27 14.45 -3.00
N LEU A 132 14.79 13.47 -3.76
CA LEU A 132 14.44 13.64 -5.16
C LEU A 132 13.01 14.18 -5.31
N PRO A 133 12.78 15.18 -6.19
CA PRO A 133 11.45 15.74 -6.45
C PRO A 133 10.67 14.88 -7.46
N ILE A 134 10.66 13.56 -7.27
CA ILE A 134 9.93 12.63 -8.14
C ILE A 134 8.59 12.32 -7.47
N PRO A 135 7.43 12.50 -8.17
CA PRO A 135 6.14 12.14 -7.61
C PRO A 135 6.03 10.62 -7.51
N LEU A 136 5.93 10.12 -6.28
CA LEU A 136 5.70 8.71 -5.99
C LEU A 136 4.23 8.46 -5.62
N PRO A 137 3.74 7.22 -5.73
CA PRO A 137 2.38 6.85 -5.34
C PRO A 137 2.02 7.31 -3.93
N THR A 138 0.81 7.86 -3.77
CA THR A 138 0.30 8.37 -2.49
C THR A 138 -0.64 7.40 -1.79
N THR A 139 -1.08 6.33 -2.47
CA THR A 139 -1.95 5.30 -1.91
C THR A 139 -1.27 3.94 -1.92
N LEU A 140 -1.57 3.09 -0.94
CA LEU A 140 -0.98 1.76 -0.81
C LEU A 140 -1.26 0.89 -2.05
N GLU A 141 -2.48 0.94 -2.58
CA GLU A 141 -2.88 0.16 -3.75
C GLU A 141 -2.04 0.53 -4.98
N VAL A 142 -1.87 1.82 -5.26
CA VAL A 142 -1.05 2.28 -6.39
C VAL A 142 0.43 2.00 -6.15
N ALA A 143 0.90 2.15 -4.91
CA ALA A 143 2.30 1.85 -4.55
C ALA A 143 2.65 0.37 -4.73
N ASN A 144 1.71 -0.54 -4.47
CA ASN A 144 1.94 -1.98 -4.64
C ASN A 144 1.68 -2.45 -6.08
N LYS A 145 0.82 -1.75 -6.83
CA LYS A 145 0.59 -2.03 -8.26
C LYS A 145 1.73 -1.53 -9.15
N ASN A 146 2.24 -0.33 -8.87
CA ASN A 146 3.34 0.33 -9.58
C ASN A 146 4.51 0.53 -8.61
N ASN A 147 5.12 -0.59 -8.21
CA ASN A 147 6.13 -0.65 -7.16
C ASN A 147 7.54 -0.24 -7.63
N TYR A 148 7.64 0.74 -8.50
CA TYR A 148 8.90 1.18 -9.09
C TYR A 148 8.93 2.67 -9.42
N CYS A 149 10.13 3.18 -9.60
CA CYS A 149 10.42 4.56 -9.98
C CYS A 149 11.64 4.59 -10.91
N LYS A 150 11.54 5.34 -12.01
CA LYS A 150 12.67 5.61 -12.90
C LYS A 150 13.32 6.94 -12.53
N VAL A 151 14.61 6.91 -12.22
CA VAL A 151 15.45 8.08 -11.98
C VAL A 151 16.26 8.36 -13.24
N SER A 152 15.99 9.50 -13.88
CA SER A 152 16.70 9.95 -15.09
C SER A 152 17.69 11.07 -14.78
N GLY A 153 18.58 11.39 -15.73
CA GLY A 153 19.54 12.49 -15.59
C GLY A 153 20.68 12.17 -14.62
N LEU A 154 21.09 10.91 -14.56
CA LEU A 154 22.28 10.46 -13.87
C LEU A 154 23.52 10.67 -14.76
N ASP A 155 24.67 10.89 -14.12
CA ASP A 155 25.95 11.04 -14.78
C ASP A 155 26.48 9.68 -15.27
N LEU A 156 27.31 9.72 -16.30
CA LEU A 156 27.95 8.54 -16.88
C LEU A 156 29.01 7.97 -15.92
N ASP A 157 29.06 6.64 -15.77
CA ASP A 157 30.05 5.93 -14.96
C ASP A 157 30.19 6.46 -13.52
N HIS A 158 29.07 6.81 -12.89
CA HIS A 158 29.02 7.43 -11.56
C HIS A 158 28.27 6.56 -10.56
N GLU A 159 28.78 6.53 -9.33
CA GLU A 159 28.18 5.79 -8.21
C GLU A 159 27.13 6.63 -7.48
N TYR A 160 25.98 6.01 -7.23
CA TYR A 160 24.88 6.61 -6.49
C TYR A 160 24.40 5.65 -5.41
N GLU A 161 23.93 6.22 -4.31
CA GLU A 161 23.22 5.52 -3.25
C GLU A 161 21.77 6.00 -3.21
N PHE A 162 20.83 5.06 -3.13
CA PHE A 162 19.41 5.33 -3.03
C PHE A 162 18.81 4.67 -1.79
N TYR A 163 17.85 5.34 -1.17
CA TYR A 163 16.97 4.77 -0.15
C TYR A 163 15.58 5.41 -0.24
N LEU A 164 14.57 4.69 0.21
CA LEU A 164 13.17 5.10 0.24
C LEU A 164 12.76 5.42 1.68
N GLU A 165 12.03 6.51 1.85
CA GLU A 165 11.37 6.87 3.09
C GLU A 165 9.86 6.72 2.90
N MET A 166 9.25 5.90 3.74
CA MET A 166 7.82 5.62 3.75
C MET A 166 7.19 6.31 4.96
N CYS A 167 6.34 7.29 4.69
CA CYS A 167 5.57 8.00 5.70
C CYS A 167 4.19 7.33 5.82
N THR A 168 3.84 6.88 7.02
CA THR A 168 2.53 6.28 7.33
C THR A 168 1.85 7.02 8.48
N SER A 169 0.56 6.74 8.71
CA SER A 169 -0.15 7.26 9.90
C SER A 169 0.46 6.82 11.23
N SER A 170 1.32 5.81 11.23
CA SER A 170 1.94 5.21 12.42
C SER A 170 3.42 5.55 12.56
N GLY A 171 3.97 6.38 11.67
CA GLY A 171 5.37 6.80 11.72
C GLY A 171 6.07 6.80 10.36
N GLU A 172 7.37 7.09 10.40
CA GLU A 172 8.27 7.13 9.25
C GLU A 172 9.24 5.94 9.28
N TYR A 173 9.36 5.26 8.15
CA TYR A 173 10.12 4.02 8.00
C TYR A 173 11.11 4.17 6.84
N LYS A 174 12.35 3.74 7.02
CA LYS A 174 13.41 3.88 6.02
C LYS A 174 13.78 2.53 5.46
N SER A 175 13.97 2.47 4.14
CA SER A 175 14.41 1.24 3.50
C SER A 175 15.87 0.91 3.74
N ASN A 176 16.27 -0.28 3.32
CA ASN A 176 17.67 -0.56 3.01
C ASN A 176 18.20 0.45 1.98
N SER A 177 19.50 0.74 2.06
CA SER A 177 20.19 1.54 1.05
C SER A 177 20.72 0.65 -0.06
N VAL A 178 20.59 1.08 -1.31
CA VAL A 178 21.11 0.38 -2.48
C VAL A 178 22.09 1.29 -3.21
N SER A 179 23.30 0.77 -3.45
CA SER A 179 24.32 1.45 -4.23
C SER A 179 24.35 0.88 -5.65
N LEU A 180 24.46 1.75 -6.65
CA LEU A 180 24.60 1.37 -8.05
C LEU A 180 25.60 2.28 -8.75
N LYS A 181 26.25 1.75 -9.79
CA LYS A 181 27.08 2.53 -10.71
C LYS A 181 26.42 2.57 -12.08
N THR A 182 26.24 3.75 -12.65
CA THR A 182 25.73 3.90 -14.01
C THR A 182 26.72 3.32 -15.02
N HIS A 183 26.20 2.90 -16.17
CA HIS A 183 27.03 2.22 -17.18
C HIS A 183 27.95 3.20 -17.93
N THR A 184 29.08 2.70 -18.42
CA THR A 184 29.87 3.36 -19.46
C THR A 184 29.14 3.26 -20.82
N LEU A 185 29.60 4.02 -21.83
CA LEU A 185 28.99 3.97 -23.17
C LEU A 185 29.22 2.63 -23.88
N ASP A 186 30.30 1.95 -23.55
CA ASP A 186 30.72 0.64 -24.02
C ASP A 186 29.98 -0.52 -23.32
N ASN A 187 29.33 -0.26 -22.18
CA ASN A 187 28.47 -1.23 -21.53
C ASN A 187 27.02 -1.15 -22.07
N LEU A 188 26.68 -2.13 -22.92
CA LEU A 188 25.39 -2.24 -23.60
C LEU A 188 24.35 -3.07 -22.84
N THR A 189 24.69 -3.66 -21.70
CA THR A 189 23.81 -4.60 -20.97
C THR A 189 22.55 -3.95 -20.40
N GLY A 190 22.57 -2.63 -20.23
CA GLY A 190 21.42 -1.84 -19.81
C GLY A 190 20.37 -1.61 -20.90
N ILE A 191 20.68 -1.94 -22.17
CA ILE A 191 19.74 -1.80 -23.28
C ILE A 191 18.64 -2.84 -23.12
N CYS A 192 17.40 -2.37 -23.16
CA CYS A 192 16.21 -3.21 -23.27
C CYS A 192 15.38 -2.72 -24.45
N VAL A 193 15.07 -3.59 -25.40
CA VAL A 193 14.33 -3.21 -26.61
C VAL A 193 12.97 -3.89 -26.70
N SER A 194 12.03 -3.25 -27.37
CA SER A 194 10.78 -3.88 -27.80
C SER A 194 10.61 -3.64 -29.30
N PHE A 195 9.92 -4.56 -29.97
CA PHE A 195 9.77 -4.56 -31.42
C PHE A 195 8.37 -4.15 -31.84
N GLY A 196 8.30 -3.26 -32.84
CA GLY A 196 7.06 -2.91 -33.52
C GLY A 196 6.93 -3.64 -34.85
N LEU A 197 6.22 -3.01 -35.78
CA LEU A 197 5.97 -3.56 -37.11
C LEU A 197 7.19 -3.39 -38.03
N PHE A 198 7.58 -4.48 -38.69
CA PHE A 198 8.66 -4.53 -39.68
C PHE A 198 8.16 -4.66 -41.11
N GLU A 199 6.98 -5.26 -41.29
CA GLU A 199 6.30 -5.45 -42.57
C GLU A 199 4.84 -5.02 -42.42
N GLU A 200 4.20 -4.58 -43.50
CA GLU A 200 2.78 -4.25 -43.47
C GLU A 200 1.95 -5.53 -43.22
N PRO A 201 0.92 -5.47 -42.36
CA PRO A 201 0.06 -6.63 -42.14
C PRO A 201 -0.57 -7.05 -43.47
N ARG A 202 -0.34 -8.30 -43.87
CA ARG A 202 -1.06 -8.85 -45.02
C ARG A 202 -2.54 -8.90 -44.65
N ASN A 203 -3.41 -8.26 -45.43
CA ASN A 203 -4.87 -8.25 -45.26
C ASN A 203 -5.41 -9.66 -44.99
N THR A 204 -5.50 -10.05 -43.72
CA THR A 204 -6.22 -11.23 -43.27
C THR A 204 -7.48 -10.73 -42.58
N ASN A 205 -8.63 -10.90 -43.23
CA ASN A 205 -9.96 -10.49 -42.77
C ASN A 205 -10.45 -11.28 -41.52
N ASN A 206 -9.55 -11.66 -40.61
CA ASN A 206 -9.89 -12.42 -39.41
C ASN A 206 -9.63 -11.52 -38.20
N GLU A 207 -10.69 -10.90 -37.69
CA GLU A 207 -10.68 -9.97 -36.55
C GLU A 207 -10.44 -10.65 -35.18
N ASP A 208 -10.21 -11.97 -35.15
CA ASP A 208 -10.09 -12.73 -33.91
C ASP A 208 -8.79 -13.54 -33.87
N SER A 209 -7.66 -12.88 -33.62
CA SER A 209 -6.52 -13.52 -32.93
C SER A 209 -5.54 -12.48 -32.41
N TYR A 210 -5.45 -12.35 -31.07
CA TYR A 210 -4.28 -11.85 -30.35
C TYR A 210 -3.08 -12.81 -30.53
N SER A 211 -2.70 -13.11 -31.76
CA SER A 211 -1.53 -13.95 -32.06
C SER A 211 -0.40 -13.03 -32.50
N ASP A 212 0.60 -12.90 -31.64
CA ASP A 212 1.94 -12.35 -31.83
C ASP A 212 2.31 -12.12 -33.32
N GLU A 213 1.98 -10.94 -33.87
CA GLU A 213 2.15 -10.59 -35.29
C GLU A 213 3.61 -10.63 -35.77
N ASN A 214 4.55 -10.73 -34.81
CA ASN A 214 5.99 -10.81 -35.04
C ASN A 214 6.54 -12.23 -35.00
N GLN A 215 5.69 -13.24 -34.81
CA GLN A 215 6.12 -14.63 -34.75
C GLN A 215 6.56 -15.10 -36.16
N ASN A 216 7.88 -15.29 -36.34
CA ASN A 216 8.60 -15.72 -37.56
C ASN A 216 9.09 -14.62 -38.53
N ASN A 217 9.44 -13.42 -38.05
CA ASN A 217 10.19 -12.47 -38.88
C ASN A 217 11.72 -12.73 -38.77
N PRO A 218 12.41 -13.14 -39.88
CA PRO A 218 13.82 -13.49 -39.84
C PRO A 218 14.73 -12.31 -39.45
N GLU A 219 14.32 -11.07 -39.72
CA GLU A 219 15.06 -9.89 -39.32
C GLU A 219 14.97 -9.65 -37.81
N ILE A 220 13.80 -9.86 -37.21
CA ILE A 220 13.62 -9.79 -35.75
C ILE A 220 14.48 -10.87 -35.06
N ASP A 221 14.56 -12.07 -35.63
CA ASP A 221 15.40 -13.15 -35.09
C ASP A 221 16.90 -12.82 -35.17
N GLN A 222 17.33 -12.14 -36.24
CA GLN A 222 18.68 -11.60 -36.33
C GLN A 222 18.94 -10.54 -35.25
N LEU A 223 18.01 -9.60 -35.03
CA LEU A 223 18.14 -8.58 -33.99
C LEU A 223 18.14 -9.17 -32.59
N LYS A 224 17.32 -10.21 -32.32
CA LYS A 224 17.37 -10.97 -31.06
C LYS A 224 18.74 -11.60 -30.84
N SER A 225 19.34 -12.17 -31.89
CA SER A 225 20.71 -12.71 -31.83
C SER A 225 21.75 -11.61 -31.52
N VAL A 226 21.57 -10.41 -32.06
CA VAL A 226 22.43 -9.24 -31.75
C VAL A 226 22.30 -8.84 -30.27
N ILE A 227 21.07 -8.77 -29.76
CA ILE A 227 20.76 -8.41 -28.36
C ILE A 227 21.45 -9.37 -27.39
N GLU A 228 21.37 -10.68 -27.66
CA GLU A 228 22.06 -11.70 -26.86
C GLU A 228 23.58 -11.53 -26.90
N ARG A 229 24.17 -11.25 -28.08
CA ARG A 229 25.63 -11.05 -28.22
C ARG A 229 26.16 -9.83 -27.47
N ILE A 230 25.40 -8.74 -27.43
CA ILE A 230 25.78 -7.52 -26.69
C ILE A 230 25.37 -7.57 -25.20
N GLY A 231 24.74 -8.64 -24.75
CA GLY A 231 24.27 -8.81 -23.36
C GLY A 231 23.08 -7.92 -22.99
N ALA A 232 22.36 -7.39 -23.98
CA ALA A 232 21.15 -6.60 -23.80
C ALA A 232 19.93 -7.51 -23.58
N ARG A 233 18.77 -6.91 -23.35
CA ARG A 233 17.49 -7.62 -23.19
C ARG A 233 16.46 -7.17 -24.23
N TRP A 234 15.46 -8.00 -24.46
CA TRP A 234 14.26 -7.60 -25.19
C TRP A 234 13.01 -7.93 -24.41
N CYS A 235 11.96 -7.16 -24.62
CA CYS A 235 10.65 -7.30 -23.99
C CYS A 235 9.58 -7.38 -25.07
N PRO A 236 8.63 -8.33 -24.96
CA PRO A 236 7.54 -8.44 -25.92
C PRO A 236 6.65 -7.19 -25.88
N ASP A 237 6.42 -6.62 -24.70
CA ASP A 237 5.55 -5.47 -24.50
C ASP A 237 6.31 -4.25 -23.97
N ILE A 238 5.73 -3.08 -24.21
CA ILE A 238 6.24 -1.80 -23.70
C ILE A 238 6.05 -1.75 -22.18
N ASN A 239 7.16 -1.57 -21.47
CA ASN A 239 7.19 -1.42 -20.01
C ASN A 239 8.29 -0.42 -19.61
N ILE A 240 8.42 -0.13 -18.31
CA ILE A 240 9.36 0.87 -17.78
C ILE A 240 10.84 0.57 -18.08
N ASP A 241 11.20 -0.70 -18.27
CA ASP A 241 12.57 -1.10 -18.59
C ASP A 241 12.93 -0.84 -20.05
N VAL A 242 11.93 -0.75 -20.95
CA VAL A 242 12.17 -0.57 -22.38
C VAL A 242 12.87 0.78 -22.61
N THR A 243 14.08 0.67 -23.15
CA THR A 243 14.96 1.81 -23.45
C THR A 243 14.75 2.34 -24.86
N HIS A 244 14.48 1.46 -25.82
CA HIS A 244 14.32 1.80 -27.23
C HIS A 244 13.24 0.91 -27.86
N PHE A 245 12.42 1.50 -28.71
CA PHE A 245 11.44 0.77 -29.51
C PHE A 245 11.95 0.69 -30.95
N ILE A 246 12.08 -0.53 -31.48
CA ILE A 246 12.62 -0.77 -32.81
C ILE A 246 11.49 -1.14 -33.75
N CYS A 247 11.26 -0.35 -34.80
CA CYS A 247 10.33 -0.70 -35.87
C CYS A 247 10.78 -0.14 -37.23
N LYS A 248 10.10 -0.56 -38.30
CA LYS A 248 10.22 0.05 -39.63
C LYS A 248 8.99 0.88 -39.99
N ILE A 249 7.83 0.48 -39.46
CA ILE A 249 6.55 1.12 -39.70
C ILE A 249 6.08 1.76 -38.39
N PRO A 250 5.89 3.09 -38.34
CA PRO A 250 5.46 3.81 -37.15
C PRO A 250 3.93 3.68 -36.97
N SER A 251 3.45 2.47 -36.73
CA SER A 251 2.03 2.14 -36.60
C SER A 251 1.79 1.06 -35.53
N GLY A 252 0.55 0.99 -35.06
CA GLY A 252 0.06 0.01 -34.08
C GLY A 252 0.17 0.48 -32.62
N ASP A 253 -0.58 -0.19 -31.75
CA ASP A 253 -0.75 0.18 -30.34
C ASP A 253 0.58 0.31 -29.58
N LYS A 254 1.56 -0.55 -29.88
CA LYS A 254 2.89 -0.51 -29.25
C LYS A 254 3.70 0.73 -29.66
N TYR A 255 3.54 1.20 -30.89
CA TYR A 255 4.18 2.43 -31.36
C TYR A 255 3.57 3.66 -30.67
N GLU A 256 2.24 3.73 -30.60
CA GLU A 256 1.54 4.83 -29.93
C GLU A 256 1.90 4.89 -28.44
N LEU A 257 2.00 3.73 -27.78
CA LEU A 257 2.41 3.63 -26.39
C LEU A 257 3.88 4.03 -26.17
N ALA A 258 4.78 3.66 -27.09
CA ALA A 258 6.17 4.07 -27.04
C ALA A 258 6.33 5.60 -27.18
N ASP A 259 5.60 6.23 -28.11
CA ASP A 259 5.58 7.69 -28.30
C ASP A 259 5.00 8.39 -27.05
N ALA A 260 3.89 7.87 -26.49
CA ALA A 260 3.28 8.40 -25.27
C ALA A 260 4.21 8.35 -24.05
N TYR A 261 5.06 7.32 -23.94
CA TYR A 261 6.06 7.19 -22.87
C TYR A 261 7.41 7.85 -23.20
N ASN A 262 7.51 8.57 -24.32
CA ASN A 262 8.74 9.19 -24.80
C ASN A 262 9.91 8.19 -24.92
N ILE A 263 9.61 6.96 -25.30
CA ILE A 263 10.62 5.95 -25.61
C ILE A 263 11.14 6.24 -27.02
N PRO A 264 12.47 6.36 -27.23
CA PRO A 264 13.06 6.54 -28.54
C PRO A 264 12.60 5.46 -29.54
N VAL A 265 11.95 5.88 -30.63
CA VAL A 265 11.55 4.99 -31.73
C VAL A 265 12.61 5.05 -32.83
N VAL A 266 13.33 3.94 -33.02
CA VAL A 266 14.49 3.85 -33.90
C VAL A 266 14.34 2.75 -34.94
N LYS A 267 15.07 2.89 -36.05
CA LYS A 267 15.21 1.83 -37.05
C LYS A 267 16.19 0.73 -36.58
N PRO A 268 16.11 -0.49 -37.15
CA PRO A 268 16.99 -1.62 -36.78
C PRO A 268 18.49 -1.32 -36.84
N GLU A 269 18.91 -0.42 -37.74
CA GLU A 269 20.31 -0.06 -37.94
C GLU A 269 20.96 0.51 -36.69
N TRP A 270 20.18 1.09 -35.76
CA TRP A 270 20.68 1.59 -34.49
C TRP A 270 21.32 0.48 -33.65
N LEU A 271 20.62 -0.66 -33.52
CA LEU A 271 21.09 -1.79 -32.71
C LEU A 271 22.32 -2.45 -33.36
N LEU A 272 22.31 -2.57 -34.69
CA LEU A 272 23.44 -3.08 -35.46
C LEU A 272 24.67 -2.18 -35.32
N ALA A 273 24.49 -0.85 -35.33
CA ALA A 273 25.58 0.09 -35.11
C ALA A 273 26.12 0.03 -33.68
N CYS A 274 25.26 -0.17 -32.68
CA CYS A 274 25.69 -0.38 -31.30
C CYS A 274 26.58 -1.63 -31.16
N GLU A 275 26.21 -2.73 -31.82
CA GLU A 275 27.03 -3.95 -31.86
C GLU A 275 28.37 -3.73 -32.58
N ALA A 276 28.32 -3.14 -33.79
CA ALA A 276 29.51 -2.96 -34.63
C ALA A 276 30.59 -2.11 -33.95
N ASP A 277 30.18 -1.00 -33.32
CA ASP A 277 31.09 -0.08 -32.65
C ASP A 277 31.35 -0.45 -31.17
N ARG A 278 30.66 -1.47 -30.65
CA ARG A 278 30.68 -1.90 -29.23
C ARG A 278 30.43 -0.75 -28.27
N LYS A 279 29.53 0.15 -28.65
CA LYS A 279 29.26 1.40 -27.94
C LYS A 279 27.85 1.88 -28.22
N LEU A 280 27.19 2.45 -27.21
CA LEU A 280 25.86 3.02 -27.33
C LEU A 280 25.88 4.16 -28.35
N GLN A 281 25.02 4.05 -29.36
CA GLN A 281 24.87 5.05 -30.41
C GLN A 281 23.75 6.04 -30.06
N PRO A 282 23.88 7.33 -30.44
CA PRO A 282 22.80 8.29 -30.29
C PRO A 282 21.55 7.89 -31.08
N ALA A 283 20.40 7.77 -30.41
CA ALA A 283 19.15 7.33 -31.05
C ALA A 283 18.65 8.30 -32.14
N ILE A 284 18.93 9.60 -32.01
CA ILE A 284 18.40 10.66 -32.89
C ILE A 284 18.75 10.46 -34.37
N SER A 285 19.92 9.87 -34.67
CA SER A 285 20.38 9.61 -36.03
C SER A 285 19.62 8.46 -36.71
N TYR A 286 18.81 7.72 -35.95
CA TYR A 286 18.13 6.51 -36.39
C TYR A 286 16.61 6.59 -36.22
N TYR A 287 16.07 7.77 -35.93
CA TYR A 287 14.63 7.95 -35.86
C TYR A 287 13.97 7.65 -37.20
N ILE A 288 12.77 7.07 -37.11
CA ILE A 288 11.89 6.91 -38.26
C ILE A 288 11.32 8.29 -38.58
N SER A 289 11.45 8.72 -39.83
CA SER A 289 10.79 9.94 -40.30
C SER A 289 9.28 9.75 -40.19
N LYS A 290 8.60 10.63 -39.44
CA LYS A 290 7.13 10.71 -39.40
C LYS A 290 6.59 11.10 -40.77
#